data_AF-A0A5P6NCQ2-F1
#
_entry.id   AF-A0A5P6NCQ2-F1
#
_cell.length_a   1.000
_cell.length_b   1.000
_cell.length_c   1.000
_cell.angle_alpha   90.00
_cell.angle_beta   90.00
_cell.angle_gamma   90.00
#
_symmetry.space_group_name_H-M   'P 1'
#
loop_
_entity.id
_entity.type
_entity.pdbx_description
1 polymer ?
#
loop_
_entity_poly.entity_id
_entity_poly.type
_entity_poly.pdbx_seq_one_letter_code
_entity_poly.pdbx_strand_id
1 'polypeptide(L)'
;MVAGLAFCSSAAKASDDPEIAQAIADCERKVSVACGTVGLAYSDPANDQYDIFLSLRFLQEACRGNHAASCGRLALVYLEGSEDIEVDRATAGRFAIKGCSLFDKTACEVAETVFAEASSDQFDAEKALRYRRVNCDQGGWRSCEDLARIYYNLGEFEPAEQVAAKACDPAHSEQRSVCEFAASLRLRREEIERALAERRDAQRRRLAERERASQVVHSFLGQGKYDSAIYAAIYHSRQLSDARIAFEATLQAGALGSVYKDHLYVLDYWFPSGRLNAAVNAEIERRSRGDDCGIYNCTNMPGASSRRWAAGAGRTAASRSSSSASSFQPARMKSAAEISRETRNRYRTAHCTMNNNANRYLCN
;
A
#
# COMPACT_ATOMS: atom_id res chain seq x y z
N MET A 1 42.84 44.49 39.04
CA MET A 1 42.33 43.97 37.75
C MET A 1 41.09 43.13 38.03
N VAL A 2 39.91 43.71 37.87
CA VAL A 2 38.67 42.96 37.72
C VAL A 2 38.01 43.56 36.49
N ALA A 3 38.08 42.84 35.38
CA ALA A 3 37.47 43.21 34.13
C ALA A 3 35.95 43.00 34.27
N GLY A 4 35.21 44.10 34.34
CA GLY A 4 33.75 44.08 34.23
C GLY A 4 33.37 43.72 32.80
N LEU A 5 32.76 42.55 32.63
CA LEU A 5 32.05 42.16 31.42
C LEU A 5 30.87 43.12 31.24
N ALA A 6 31.04 44.10 30.34
CA ALA A 6 29.94 44.88 29.82
C ALA A 6 29.04 43.94 29.01
N PHE A 7 27.83 43.68 29.53
CA PHE A 7 26.71 43.19 28.73
C PHE A 7 26.49 44.19 27.59
N CYS A 8 26.72 43.78 26.34
CA CYS A 8 26.30 44.54 25.18
C CYS A 8 24.77 44.57 25.15
N SER A 9 24.18 45.63 25.71
CA SER A 9 22.81 46.03 25.43
C SER A 9 22.74 46.42 23.96
N SER A 10 22.23 45.51 23.15
CA SER A 10 21.96 45.71 21.73
C SER A 10 20.83 46.75 21.58
N ALA A 11 21.18 48.03 21.47
CA ALA A 11 20.20 49.07 21.16
C ALA A 11 19.62 48.75 19.78
N ALA A 12 18.33 48.40 19.74
CA ALA A 12 17.57 48.42 18.50
C ALA A 12 17.66 49.83 17.89
N LYS A 13 17.69 49.93 16.56
CA LYS A 13 17.65 51.23 15.87
C LYS A 13 16.40 51.97 16.36
N ALA A 14 16.55 53.19 16.87
CA ALA A 14 15.40 54.02 17.21
C ALA A 14 14.59 54.23 15.93
N SER A 15 13.31 53.87 15.98
CA SER A 15 12.37 54.13 14.90
C SER A 15 11.77 55.51 15.08
N ASP A 16 11.64 56.26 13.98
CA ASP A 16 10.93 57.54 13.97
C ASP A 16 9.40 57.35 14.01
N ASP A 17 8.93 56.12 13.79
CA ASP A 17 7.53 55.73 13.99
C ASP A 17 7.28 55.46 15.48
N PRO A 18 6.43 56.25 16.16
CA PRO A 18 6.17 56.11 17.58
C PRO A 18 5.53 54.76 17.94
N GLU A 19 4.78 54.13 17.03
CA GLU A 19 4.18 52.82 17.26
C GLU A 19 5.24 51.72 17.25
N ILE A 20 6.16 51.76 16.29
CA ILE A 20 7.29 50.81 16.22
C ILE A 20 8.26 51.04 17.37
N ALA A 21 8.55 52.30 17.73
CA ALA A 21 9.40 52.63 18.88
C ALA A 21 8.84 52.06 20.20
N GLN A 22 7.52 52.18 20.41
CA GLN A 22 6.87 51.57 21.57
C GLN A 22 6.91 50.04 21.51
N ALA A 23 6.67 49.43 20.33
CA ALA A 23 6.75 47.99 20.15
C ALA A 23 8.15 47.42 20.40
N ILE A 24 9.21 48.18 20.08
CA ILE A 24 10.60 47.83 20.42
C ILE A 24 10.78 47.79 21.95
N ALA A 25 10.35 48.83 22.66
CA ALA A 25 10.46 48.88 24.12
C ALA A 25 9.66 47.75 24.81
N ASP A 26 8.50 47.39 24.26
CA ASP A 26 7.68 46.27 24.74
C ASP A 26 8.35 44.92 24.45
N CYS A 27 9.00 44.79 23.30
CA CYS A 27 9.77 43.61 22.97
C CYS A 27 10.98 43.42 23.91
N GLU A 28 11.68 44.49 24.28
CA GLU A 28 12.76 44.45 25.27
C GLU A 28 12.28 43.93 26.63
N ARG A 29 11.00 44.17 26.95
CA ARG A 29 10.29 43.62 28.12
C ARG A 29 9.74 42.20 27.89
N LYS A 30 10.18 41.51 26.83
CA LYS A 30 9.83 40.12 26.45
C LYS A 30 8.35 39.92 26.09
N VAL A 31 7.66 40.97 25.64
CA VAL A 31 6.30 40.83 25.09
C VAL A 31 6.40 40.27 23.66
N SER A 32 6.09 38.98 23.50
CA SER A 32 6.30 38.25 22.23
C SER A 32 5.52 38.83 21.05
N VAL A 33 4.31 39.31 21.27
CA VAL A 33 3.49 39.97 20.24
C VAL A 33 4.16 41.27 19.77
N ALA A 34 4.71 42.06 20.70
CA ALA A 34 5.41 43.31 20.34
C ALA A 34 6.69 43.04 19.54
N CYS A 35 7.48 42.04 19.94
CA CYS A 35 8.60 41.56 19.11
C CYS A 35 8.12 41.12 17.72
N GLY A 36 6.94 40.48 17.66
CA GLY A 36 6.33 40.05 16.42
C GLY A 36 5.96 41.22 15.50
N THR A 37 5.35 42.26 16.05
CA THR A 37 5.01 43.49 15.32
C THR A 37 6.24 44.13 14.70
N VAL A 38 7.31 44.33 15.49
CA VAL A 38 8.57 44.93 14.99
C VAL A 38 9.20 44.03 13.92
N GLY A 39 9.31 42.73 14.20
CA GLY A 39 9.90 41.78 13.28
C GLY A 39 9.15 41.70 11.94
N LEU A 40 7.82 41.75 11.96
CA LEU A 40 7.02 41.74 10.75
C LEU A 40 7.17 43.05 9.96
N ALA A 41 7.15 44.20 10.63
CA ALA A 41 7.35 45.50 9.99
C ALA A 41 8.69 45.59 9.26
N TYR A 42 9.79 45.17 9.90
CA TYR A 42 11.12 45.19 9.29
C TYR A 42 11.33 44.12 8.23
N SER A 43 10.42 43.14 8.13
CA SER A 43 10.49 42.09 7.12
C SER A 43 9.85 42.47 5.79
N ASP A 44 9.14 43.60 5.71
CA ASP A 44 8.43 44.02 4.51
C ASP A 44 9.30 44.97 3.67
N PRO A 45 9.74 44.58 2.45
CA PRO A 45 10.52 45.45 1.58
C PRO A 45 9.81 46.74 1.16
N ALA A 46 8.48 46.83 1.31
CA ALA A 46 7.73 48.05 1.06
C ALA A 46 7.76 49.03 2.25
N ASN A 47 8.26 48.61 3.41
CA ASN A 47 8.41 49.44 4.60
C ASN A 47 9.72 50.26 4.52
N ASP A 48 9.66 51.55 4.84
CA ASP A 48 10.82 52.45 4.86
C ASP A 48 11.86 52.09 5.93
N GLN A 49 11.47 51.26 6.89
CA GLN A 49 12.32 50.70 7.94
C GLN A 49 12.71 49.24 7.67
N TYR A 50 12.57 48.75 6.44
CA TYR A 50 13.02 47.42 6.05
C TYR A 50 14.48 47.16 6.49
N ASP A 51 14.65 46.13 7.30
CA ASP A 51 15.95 45.64 7.75
C ASP A 51 15.80 44.15 8.04
N ILE A 52 16.21 43.32 7.08
CA ILE A 52 15.97 41.88 7.15
C ILE A 52 16.72 41.23 8.32
N PHE A 53 17.91 41.73 8.70
CA PHE A 53 18.67 41.17 9.80
C PHE A 53 18.05 41.51 11.15
N LEU A 54 17.58 42.75 11.31
CA LEU A 54 16.90 43.16 12.53
C LEU A 54 15.51 42.49 12.64
N SER A 55 14.82 42.34 11.51
CA SER A 55 13.61 41.51 11.39
C SER A 55 13.84 40.08 11.88
N LEU A 56 14.84 39.36 11.34
CA LEU A 56 15.15 37.99 11.75
C LEU A 56 15.33 37.87 13.26
N ARG A 57 16.04 38.83 13.88
CA ARG A 57 16.25 38.85 15.33
C ARG A 57 14.94 38.98 16.09
N PHE A 58 14.11 39.97 15.76
CA PHE A 58 12.84 40.21 16.44
C PHE A 58 11.84 39.08 16.22
N LEU A 59 11.75 38.55 15.00
CA LEU A 59 10.93 37.40 14.67
C LEU A 59 11.37 36.14 15.44
N GLN A 60 12.68 35.91 15.59
CA GLN A 60 13.19 34.77 16.38
C GLN A 60 12.79 34.88 17.84
N GLU A 61 12.86 36.07 18.42
CA GLU A 61 12.44 36.33 19.79
C GLU A 61 10.93 36.14 19.98
N ALA A 62 10.12 36.69 19.08
CA ALA A 62 8.68 36.52 19.05
C ALA A 62 8.27 35.05 18.90
N CYS A 63 8.91 34.32 17.96
CA CYS A 63 8.65 32.90 17.73
C CYS A 63 9.07 32.05 18.94
N ARG A 64 10.18 32.37 19.64
CA ARG A 64 10.53 31.73 20.92
C ARG A 64 9.41 31.91 21.95
N GLY A 65 8.80 33.10 22.00
CA GLY A 65 7.61 33.41 22.79
C GLY A 65 6.27 32.94 22.20
N ASN A 66 6.29 31.97 21.29
CA ASN A 66 5.11 31.34 20.67
C ASN A 66 4.20 32.29 19.86
N HIS A 67 4.75 33.39 19.33
CA HIS A 67 4.04 34.19 18.34
C HIS A 67 4.02 33.46 16.99
N ALA A 68 2.85 32.90 16.64
CA ALA A 68 2.65 31.99 15.52
C ALA A 68 3.07 32.61 14.17
N ALA A 69 2.60 33.82 13.88
CA ALA A 69 2.90 34.56 12.66
C ALA A 69 4.40 34.83 12.48
N SER A 70 5.15 35.06 13.57
CA SER A 70 6.61 35.22 13.48
C SER A 70 7.32 33.93 13.14
N CYS A 71 6.85 32.78 13.65
CA CYS A 71 7.37 31.49 13.24
C CYS A 71 7.08 31.22 11.75
N GLY A 72 5.87 31.56 11.29
CA GLY A 72 5.50 31.47 9.87
C GLY A 72 6.36 32.35 8.97
N ARG A 73 6.58 33.61 9.35
CA ARG A 73 7.44 34.53 8.60
C ARG A 73 8.89 34.04 8.53
N LEU A 74 9.46 33.55 9.63
CA LEU A 74 10.80 32.95 9.62
C LEU A 74 10.86 31.73 8.70
N ALA A 75 9.86 30.86 8.76
CA ALA A 75 9.80 29.69 7.91
C ALA A 75 9.82 30.08 6.43
N LEU A 76 9.03 31.08 6.05
CA LEU A 76 8.97 31.59 4.69
C LEU A 76 10.29 32.24 4.24
N VAL A 77 10.89 33.10 5.08
CA VAL A 77 12.17 33.77 4.77
C VAL A 77 13.28 32.75 4.49
N TYR A 78 13.41 31.70 5.31
CA TYR A 78 14.42 30.66 5.05
C TYR A 78 14.06 29.71 3.91
N LEU A 79 12.78 29.59 3.54
CA LEU A 79 12.35 28.78 2.40
C LEU A 79 12.68 29.47 1.07
N GLU A 80 12.38 30.76 0.98
CA GLU A 80 12.52 31.55 -0.25
C GLU A 80 13.93 32.15 -0.41
N GLY A 81 14.57 32.49 0.71
CA GLY A 81 15.79 33.28 0.72
C GLY A 81 15.55 34.73 0.29
N SER A 82 16.62 35.53 0.30
CA SER A 82 16.69 36.88 -0.23
C SER A 82 18.12 37.18 -0.68
N GLU A 83 18.40 38.36 -1.22
CA GLU A 83 19.78 38.75 -1.64
C GLU A 83 20.81 38.49 -0.52
N ASP A 84 20.44 38.82 0.73
CA ASP A 84 21.30 38.65 1.91
C ASP A 84 21.05 37.37 2.73
N ILE A 85 20.12 36.51 2.32
CA ILE A 85 19.74 35.30 3.06
C ILE A 85 19.68 34.10 2.10
N GLU A 86 20.59 33.16 2.30
CA GLU A 86 20.55 31.91 1.55
C GLU A 86 19.34 31.05 1.93
N VAL A 87 18.81 30.33 0.94
CA VAL A 87 17.78 29.32 1.16
C VAL A 87 18.31 28.24 2.09
N ASP A 88 17.63 28.04 3.22
CA ASP A 88 17.92 26.99 4.19
C ASP A 88 16.63 26.24 4.54
N ARG A 89 16.33 25.20 3.75
CA ARG A 89 15.14 24.37 3.91
C ARG A 89 15.08 23.66 5.26
N ALA A 90 16.22 23.32 5.85
CA ALA A 90 16.26 22.65 7.14
C ALA A 90 15.83 23.62 8.26
N THR A 91 16.32 24.87 8.21
CA THR A 91 15.90 25.94 9.12
C THR A 91 14.45 26.34 8.89
N ALA A 92 14.02 26.49 7.64
CA ALA A 92 12.63 26.72 7.27
C ALA A 92 11.71 25.65 7.88
N GLY A 93 12.06 24.37 7.71
CA GLY A 93 11.32 23.25 8.27
C GLY A 93 11.17 23.30 9.79
N ARG A 94 12.21 23.70 10.53
CA ARG A 94 12.13 23.83 12.01
C ARG A 94 11.13 24.90 12.44
N PHE A 95 11.18 26.08 11.83
CA PHE A 95 10.24 27.16 12.13
C PHE A 95 8.83 26.82 11.65
N ALA A 96 8.70 26.16 10.50
CA ALA A 96 7.43 25.72 9.92
C ALA A 96 6.71 24.71 10.83
N ILE A 97 7.43 23.71 11.34
CA ILE A 97 6.89 22.73 12.31
C ILE A 97 6.34 23.48 13.54
N LYS A 98 7.11 24.43 14.09
CA LYS A 98 6.69 25.19 15.26
C LYS A 98 5.49 26.09 14.96
N GLY A 99 5.54 26.91 13.91
CA GLY A 99 4.44 27.80 13.55
C GLY A 99 3.15 27.03 13.25
N CYS A 100 3.26 25.90 12.54
CA CYS A 100 2.09 25.07 12.25
C CYS A 100 1.49 24.44 13.51
N SER A 101 2.31 24.06 14.49
CA SER A 101 1.82 23.61 15.80
C SER A 101 1.12 24.71 16.61
N LEU A 102 1.35 25.97 16.24
CA LEU A 102 0.69 27.16 16.78
C LEU A 102 -0.46 27.65 15.87
N PHE A 103 -0.91 26.82 14.91
CA PHE A 103 -1.99 27.10 13.97
C PHE A 103 -1.71 28.26 12.99
N ASP A 104 -0.43 28.58 12.73
CA ASP A 104 -0.08 29.50 11.66
C ASP A 104 -0.20 28.81 10.29
N LYS A 105 -1.08 29.35 9.44
CA LYS A 105 -1.38 28.77 8.12
C LYS A 105 -0.15 28.77 7.21
N THR A 106 0.59 29.88 7.13
CA THR A 106 1.80 30.00 6.31
C THR A 106 2.86 28.99 6.74
N ALA A 107 3.05 28.80 8.05
CA ALA A 107 3.95 27.80 8.58
C ALA A 107 3.53 26.37 8.20
N CYS A 108 2.23 26.05 8.18
CA CYS A 108 1.75 24.73 7.73
C CYS A 108 1.97 24.52 6.23
N GLU A 109 1.75 25.56 5.40
CA GLU A 109 2.04 25.52 3.97
C GLU A 109 3.53 25.31 3.71
N VAL A 110 4.40 26.08 4.36
CA VAL A 110 5.86 25.91 4.27
C VAL A 110 6.29 24.51 4.74
N ALA A 111 5.69 23.98 5.81
CA ALA A 111 6.01 22.65 6.30
C ALA A 111 5.68 21.58 5.25
N GLU A 112 4.55 21.68 4.55
CA GLU A 112 4.26 20.82 3.41
C GLU A 112 5.32 20.99 2.32
N THR A 113 5.60 22.22 1.88
CA THR A 113 6.60 22.47 0.82
C THR A 113 7.98 21.90 1.14
N VAL A 114 8.44 22.00 2.39
CA VAL A 114 9.75 21.48 2.81
C VAL A 114 9.78 19.96 2.81
N PHE A 115 8.75 19.29 3.31
CA PHE A 115 8.80 17.85 3.57
C PHE A 115 8.16 16.98 2.48
N ALA A 116 7.36 17.54 1.58
CA ALA A 116 6.46 16.79 0.70
C ALA A 116 7.00 16.45 -0.70
N GLU A 117 8.03 17.16 -1.15
CA GLU A 117 8.65 16.99 -2.46
C GLU A 117 9.66 15.85 -2.42
N ALA A 118 9.42 14.77 -3.18
CA ALA A 118 10.24 13.55 -3.10
C ALA A 118 11.69 13.75 -3.58
N SER A 119 11.93 14.78 -4.39
CA SER A 119 13.27 15.16 -4.84
C SER A 119 14.06 16.03 -3.84
N SER A 120 13.41 16.55 -2.79
CA SER A 120 14.08 17.36 -1.77
C SER A 120 14.96 16.52 -0.84
N ASP A 121 16.08 17.10 -0.43
CA ASP A 121 16.94 16.60 0.65
C ASP A 121 16.22 16.55 2.02
N GLN A 122 15.19 17.37 2.20
CA GLN A 122 14.34 17.40 3.39
C GLN A 122 13.14 16.46 3.27
N PHE A 123 12.97 15.73 2.16
CA PHE A 123 11.82 14.84 1.95
C PHE A 123 11.64 13.86 3.11
N ASP A 124 10.46 13.87 3.71
CA ASP A 124 10.08 13.02 4.83
C ASP A 124 8.64 12.56 4.62
N ALA A 125 8.44 11.29 4.31
CA ALA A 125 7.14 10.76 3.93
C ALA A 125 6.08 10.85 5.05
N GLU A 126 6.49 10.76 6.31
CA GLU A 126 5.58 10.88 7.46
C GLU A 126 5.13 12.33 7.63
N LYS A 127 6.09 13.27 7.62
CA LYS A 127 5.77 14.70 7.67
C LYS A 127 4.99 15.16 6.43
N ALA A 128 5.29 14.62 5.26
CA ALA A 128 4.56 14.88 4.03
C ALA A 128 3.08 14.46 4.15
N LEU A 129 2.80 13.25 4.63
CA LEU A 129 1.42 12.79 4.89
C LEU A 129 0.73 13.67 5.93
N ARG A 130 1.44 14.03 7.01
CA ARG A 130 0.92 14.88 8.09
C ARG A 130 0.56 16.28 7.60
N TYR A 131 1.47 17.00 6.95
CA TYR A 131 1.25 18.39 6.58
C TYR A 131 0.30 18.53 5.38
N ARG A 132 0.32 17.58 4.43
CA ARG A 132 -0.75 17.51 3.41
C ARG A 132 -2.12 17.33 4.04
N ARG A 133 -2.26 16.46 5.05
CA ARG A 133 -3.52 16.27 5.79
C ARG A 133 -3.94 17.57 6.48
N VAL A 134 -3.04 18.20 7.22
CA VAL A 134 -3.30 19.46 7.94
C VAL A 134 -3.76 20.56 6.98
N ASN A 135 -3.07 20.76 5.86
CA ASN A 135 -3.43 21.79 4.87
C ASN A 135 -4.72 21.43 4.12
N CYS A 136 -4.93 20.14 3.82
CA CYS A 136 -6.19 19.66 3.26
C CYS A 136 -7.38 19.95 4.20
N ASP A 137 -7.24 19.68 5.50
CA ASP A 137 -8.29 19.92 6.48
C ASP A 137 -8.57 21.43 6.68
N GLN A 138 -7.60 22.29 6.35
CA GLN A 138 -7.75 23.75 6.32
C GLN A 138 -8.32 24.30 4.98
N GLY A 139 -8.77 23.42 4.08
CA GLY A 139 -9.38 23.80 2.79
C GLY A 139 -8.37 23.95 1.64
N GLY A 140 -7.12 23.55 1.83
CA GLY A 140 -6.12 23.46 0.77
C GLY A 140 -6.44 22.34 -0.21
N TRP A 141 -7.22 22.63 -1.24
CA TRP A 141 -7.70 21.61 -2.21
C TRP A 141 -6.55 20.90 -2.93
N ARG A 142 -5.42 21.59 -3.21
CA ARG A 142 -4.21 20.97 -3.80
C ARG A 142 -3.59 19.94 -2.87
N SER A 143 -3.47 20.26 -1.58
CA SER A 143 -2.96 19.32 -0.56
C SER A 143 -3.87 18.09 -0.42
N CYS A 144 -5.19 18.27 -0.55
CA CYS A 144 -6.13 17.14 -0.59
C CYS A 144 -5.94 16.28 -1.86
N GLU A 145 -5.80 16.91 -3.03
CA GLU A 145 -5.57 16.19 -4.29
C GLU A 145 -4.29 15.34 -4.21
N ASP A 146 -3.19 15.92 -3.72
CA ASP A 146 -1.93 15.21 -3.57
C ASP A 146 -2.00 14.08 -2.54
N LEU A 147 -2.69 14.31 -1.42
CA LEU A 147 -2.92 13.27 -0.42
C LEU A 147 -3.74 12.11 -0.99
N ALA A 148 -4.79 12.40 -1.76
CA ALA A 148 -5.58 11.40 -2.46
C ALA A 148 -4.75 10.62 -3.48
N ARG A 149 -3.85 11.28 -4.23
CA ARG A 149 -2.91 10.61 -5.15
C ARG A 149 -1.97 9.66 -4.42
N ILE A 150 -1.51 10.02 -3.22
CA ILE A 150 -0.68 9.12 -2.41
C ILE A 150 -1.48 7.89 -2.01
N TYR A 151 -2.69 8.04 -1.45
CA TYR A 151 -3.54 6.90 -1.09
C TYR A 151 -3.88 6.02 -2.29
N TYR A 152 -4.19 6.60 -3.45
CA TYR A 152 -4.41 5.87 -4.68
C TYR A 152 -3.18 5.01 -5.06
N ASN A 153 -1.98 5.59 -4.99
CA ASN A 153 -0.73 4.89 -5.30
C ASN A 153 -0.38 3.79 -4.30
N LEU A 154 -0.92 3.85 -3.07
CA LEU A 154 -0.82 2.81 -2.06
C LEU A 154 -1.88 1.70 -2.24
N GLY A 155 -2.86 1.90 -3.11
CA GLY A 155 -3.98 0.98 -3.33
C GLY A 155 -5.17 1.20 -2.39
N GLU A 156 -5.17 2.31 -1.64
CA GLU A 156 -6.25 2.69 -0.72
C GLU A 156 -7.27 3.56 -1.46
N PHE A 157 -8.05 2.91 -2.34
CA PHE A 157 -8.96 3.60 -3.25
C PHE A 157 -10.10 4.34 -2.54
N GLU A 158 -10.64 3.78 -1.45
CA GLU A 158 -11.71 4.42 -0.70
C GLU A 158 -11.23 5.68 0.06
N PRO A 159 -10.15 5.63 0.88
CA PRO A 159 -9.59 6.85 1.47
C PRO A 159 -9.17 7.89 0.43
N ALA A 160 -8.62 7.46 -0.71
CA ALA A 160 -8.29 8.35 -1.82
C ALA A 160 -9.53 9.10 -2.34
N GLU A 161 -10.62 8.37 -2.59
CA GLU A 161 -11.87 8.95 -3.08
C GLU A 161 -12.47 9.93 -2.07
N GLN A 162 -12.54 9.55 -0.79
CA GLN A 162 -13.11 10.38 0.27
C GLN A 162 -12.35 11.71 0.43
N VAL A 163 -11.01 11.67 0.41
CA VAL A 163 -10.16 12.87 0.52
C VAL A 163 -10.34 13.79 -0.70
N ALA A 164 -10.33 13.22 -1.92
CA ALA A 164 -10.53 14.02 -3.13
C ALA A 164 -11.95 14.61 -3.19
N ALA A 165 -12.97 13.83 -2.84
CA ALA A 165 -14.37 14.27 -2.85
C ALA A 165 -14.63 15.40 -1.84
N LYS A 166 -14.03 15.32 -0.63
CA LYS A 166 -14.12 16.40 0.38
C LYS A 166 -13.60 17.73 -0.14
N ALA A 167 -12.59 17.71 -1.00
CA ALA A 167 -11.94 18.90 -1.53
C ALA A 167 -12.58 19.43 -2.82
N CYS A 168 -13.56 18.72 -3.37
CA CYS A 168 -14.25 19.12 -4.58
C CYS A 168 -15.41 20.06 -4.25
N ASP A 169 -15.26 21.32 -4.63
CA ASP A 169 -16.36 22.28 -4.74
C ASP A 169 -16.57 22.68 -6.22
N PRO A 170 -17.66 22.22 -6.85
CA PRO A 170 -17.99 22.55 -8.24
C PRO A 170 -18.17 24.05 -8.51
N ALA A 171 -18.42 24.87 -7.49
CA ALA A 171 -18.53 26.32 -7.65
C ALA A 171 -17.18 27.00 -7.92
N HIS A 172 -16.06 26.35 -7.57
CA HIS A 172 -14.72 26.89 -7.71
C HIS A 172 -14.01 26.27 -8.93
N SER A 173 -13.88 27.04 -10.00
CA SER A 173 -13.29 26.57 -11.27
C SER A 173 -11.86 26.04 -11.12
N GLU A 174 -11.08 26.56 -10.17
CA GLU A 174 -9.72 26.08 -9.87
C GLU A 174 -9.69 24.63 -9.35
N GLN A 175 -10.78 24.15 -8.75
CA GLN A 175 -10.87 22.81 -8.15
C GLN A 175 -11.32 21.73 -9.14
N ARG A 176 -11.38 22.07 -10.43
CA ARG A 176 -11.82 21.15 -11.48
C ARG A 176 -11.00 19.85 -11.49
N SER A 177 -9.67 19.91 -11.30
CA SER A 177 -8.80 18.73 -11.29
C SER A 177 -9.16 17.76 -10.17
N VAL A 178 -9.35 18.27 -8.95
CA VAL A 178 -9.67 17.42 -7.79
C VAL A 178 -11.07 16.84 -7.89
N CYS A 179 -12.04 17.58 -8.47
CA CYS A 179 -13.37 17.07 -8.77
C CYS A 179 -13.37 15.94 -9.81
N GLU A 180 -12.66 16.14 -10.93
CA GLU A 180 -12.50 15.10 -11.96
C GLU A 180 -11.77 13.87 -11.40
N PHE A 181 -10.76 14.09 -10.57
CA PHE A 181 -10.05 13.01 -9.89
C PHE A 181 -10.96 12.24 -8.92
N ALA A 182 -11.74 12.92 -8.08
CA ALA A 182 -12.71 12.30 -7.18
C ALA A 182 -13.73 11.44 -7.95
N ALA A 183 -14.26 11.94 -9.06
CA ALA A 183 -15.17 11.19 -9.91
C ALA A 183 -14.51 9.93 -10.50
N SER A 184 -13.26 10.05 -10.96
CA SER A 184 -12.49 8.90 -11.47
C SER A 184 -12.25 7.83 -10.41
N LEU A 185 -11.96 8.24 -9.17
CA LEU A 185 -11.75 7.33 -8.04
C LEU A 185 -13.05 6.65 -7.62
N ARG A 186 -14.19 7.35 -7.69
CA ARG A 186 -15.51 6.77 -7.41
C ARG A 186 -15.84 5.66 -8.38
N LEU A 187 -15.67 5.90 -9.68
CA LEU A 187 -15.84 4.88 -10.72
C LEU A 187 -14.92 3.69 -10.46
N ARG A 188 -13.66 3.95 -10.11
CA ARG A 188 -12.69 2.89 -9.80
C ARG A 188 -13.09 2.04 -8.59
N ARG A 189 -13.61 2.66 -7.53
CA ARG A 189 -14.14 1.92 -6.36
C ARG A 189 -15.31 1.03 -6.77
N GLU A 190 -16.28 1.58 -7.49
CA GLU A 190 -17.46 0.82 -7.95
C GLU A 190 -17.07 -0.37 -8.83
N GLU A 191 -16.09 -0.21 -9.73
CA GLU A 191 -15.54 -1.32 -10.53
C GLU A 191 -14.94 -2.43 -9.67
N ILE A 192 -14.14 -2.07 -8.66
CA ILE A 192 -13.49 -3.02 -7.76
C ILE A 192 -14.54 -3.77 -6.93
N GLU A 193 -15.52 -3.07 -6.38
CA GLU A 193 -16.61 -3.66 -5.61
C GLU A 193 -17.43 -4.64 -6.45
N ARG A 194 -17.79 -4.26 -7.69
CA ARG A 194 -18.49 -5.15 -8.63
C ARG A 194 -17.66 -6.39 -8.93
N ALA A 195 -16.37 -6.24 -9.25
CA ALA A 195 -15.49 -7.37 -9.53
C ALA A 195 -15.34 -8.31 -8.31
N LEU A 196 -15.28 -7.76 -7.09
CA LEU A 196 -15.24 -8.55 -5.86
C LEU A 196 -16.57 -9.29 -5.61
N ALA A 197 -17.70 -8.65 -5.86
CA ALA A 197 -19.02 -9.26 -5.76
C ALA A 197 -19.17 -10.41 -6.77
N GLU A 198 -18.80 -10.19 -8.03
CA GLU A 198 -18.80 -11.23 -9.07
C GLU A 198 -17.92 -12.42 -8.71
N ARG A 199 -16.73 -12.19 -8.16
CA ARG A 199 -15.84 -13.27 -7.69
C ARG A 199 -16.47 -14.08 -6.56
N ARG A 200 -17.07 -13.41 -5.57
CA ARG A 200 -17.80 -14.06 -4.47
C ARG A 200 -18.97 -14.88 -5.00
N ASP A 201 -19.72 -14.35 -5.96
CA ASP A 201 -20.85 -15.04 -6.58
C ASP A 201 -20.42 -16.25 -7.39
N ALA A 202 -19.37 -16.12 -8.19
CA ALA A 202 -18.78 -17.24 -8.91
C ALA A 202 -18.30 -18.34 -7.96
N GLN A 203 -17.69 -17.97 -6.83
CA GLN A 203 -17.28 -18.94 -5.80
C GLN A 203 -18.50 -19.64 -5.17
N ARG A 204 -19.56 -18.90 -4.82
CA ARG A 204 -20.81 -19.46 -4.29
C ARG A 204 -21.46 -20.43 -5.28
N ARG A 205 -21.52 -20.08 -6.57
CA ARG A 205 -22.06 -20.94 -7.62
C ARG A 205 -21.25 -22.23 -7.77
N ARG A 206 -19.93 -22.14 -7.80
CA ARG A 206 -19.04 -23.34 -7.86
C ARG A 206 -19.23 -24.26 -6.66
N LEU A 207 -19.39 -23.70 -5.47
CA LEU A 207 -19.66 -24.49 -4.26
C LEU A 207 -21.03 -25.18 -4.34
N ALA A 208 -22.08 -24.45 -4.74
CA ALA A 208 -23.41 -25.00 -4.91
C ALA A 208 -23.48 -26.08 -6.00
N GLU A 209 -22.74 -25.91 -7.11
CA GLU A 209 -22.61 -26.92 -8.16
C GLU A 209 -21.94 -28.20 -7.65
N ARG A 210 -20.84 -28.07 -6.88
CA ARG A 210 -20.16 -29.21 -6.24
C ARG A 210 -21.08 -29.94 -5.26
N GLU A 211 -21.84 -29.19 -4.45
CA GLU A 211 -22.78 -29.77 -3.49
C GLU A 211 -23.92 -30.52 -4.19
N ARG A 212 -24.54 -29.91 -5.21
CA ARG A 212 -25.56 -30.58 -6.04
C ARG A 212 -25.01 -31.84 -6.69
N ALA A 213 -23.77 -31.80 -7.18
CA ALA A 213 -23.15 -32.96 -7.79
C ALA A 213 -22.87 -34.10 -6.78
N SER A 214 -22.48 -33.75 -5.56
CA SER A 214 -22.32 -34.70 -4.44
C SER A 214 -23.66 -35.31 -3.99
N GLN A 215 -24.75 -34.53 -3.98
CA GLN A 215 -26.08 -35.04 -3.64
C GLN A 215 -26.54 -36.17 -4.57
N VAL A 216 -26.15 -36.16 -5.85
CA VAL A 216 -26.43 -37.28 -6.78
C VAL A 216 -25.77 -38.56 -6.31
N VAL A 217 -24.52 -38.49 -5.84
CA VAL A 217 -23.79 -39.63 -5.28
C VAL A 217 -24.52 -40.18 -4.05
N HIS A 218 -24.87 -39.30 -3.10
CA HIS A 218 -25.58 -39.68 -1.89
C HIS A 218 -26.97 -40.27 -2.16
N SER A 219 -27.68 -39.78 -3.17
CA SER A 219 -28.98 -40.32 -3.60
C SER A 219 -28.85 -41.77 -4.09
N PHE A 220 -27.83 -42.09 -4.89
CA PHE A 220 -27.58 -43.47 -5.33
C PHE A 220 -27.19 -44.38 -4.16
N LEU A 221 -26.38 -43.89 -3.22
CA LEU A 221 -26.03 -44.64 -2.02
C LEU A 221 -27.26 -44.96 -1.16
N GLY A 222 -28.17 -43.98 -0.96
CA GLY A 222 -29.41 -44.20 -0.23
C GLY A 222 -30.35 -45.23 -0.87
N GLN A 223 -30.22 -45.46 -2.17
CA GLN A 223 -30.96 -46.50 -2.91
C GLN A 223 -30.23 -47.86 -2.93
N GLY A 224 -29.04 -47.98 -2.34
CA GLY A 224 -28.20 -49.18 -2.42
C GLY A 224 -27.58 -49.42 -3.80
N LYS A 225 -27.57 -48.40 -4.69
CA LYS A 225 -27.00 -48.49 -6.04
C LYS A 225 -25.51 -48.09 -6.02
N TYR A 226 -24.68 -48.98 -5.49
CA TYR A 226 -23.27 -48.72 -5.22
C TYR A 226 -22.44 -48.37 -6.47
N ASP A 227 -22.59 -49.14 -7.54
CA ASP A 227 -21.87 -48.85 -8.79
C ASP A 227 -22.28 -47.48 -9.38
N SER A 228 -23.58 -47.17 -9.40
CA SER A 228 -24.08 -45.87 -9.89
C SER A 228 -23.59 -44.70 -9.03
N ALA A 229 -23.45 -44.90 -7.71
CA ALA A 229 -22.85 -43.91 -6.82
C ALA A 229 -21.37 -43.68 -7.14
N ILE A 230 -20.61 -44.75 -7.37
CA ILE A 230 -19.20 -44.67 -7.78
C ILE A 230 -19.07 -43.98 -9.15
N TYR A 231 -19.92 -44.35 -10.12
CA TYR A 231 -20.00 -43.69 -11.42
C TYR A 231 -20.26 -42.19 -11.27
N ALA A 232 -21.28 -41.81 -10.50
CA ALA A 232 -21.60 -40.40 -10.25
C ALA A 232 -20.44 -39.67 -9.56
N ALA A 233 -19.73 -40.31 -8.64
CA ALA A 233 -18.59 -39.70 -7.97
C ALA A 233 -17.41 -39.47 -8.93
N ILE A 234 -17.12 -40.43 -9.81
CA ILE A 234 -16.01 -40.35 -10.77
C ILE A 234 -16.29 -39.35 -11.88
N TYR A 235 -17.49 -39.40 -12.47
CA TYR A 235 -17.78 -38.70 -13.73
C TYR A 235 -18.62 -37.44 -13.56
N HIS A 236 -19.51 -37.40 -12.56
CA HIS A 236 -20.42 -36.27 -12.33
C HIS A 236 -19.88 -35.30 -11.28
N SER A 237 -19.70 -35.74 -10.02
CA SER A 237 -19.16 -34.85 -8.98
C SER A 237 -17.68 -34.59 -9.16
N ARG A 238 -16.95 -35.60 -9.64
CA ARG A 238 -15.50 -35.56 -9.87
C ARG A 238 -14.71 -35.21 -8.61
N GLN A 239 -15.22 -35.64 -7.45
CA GLN A 239 -14.64 -35.34 -6.14
C GLN A 239 -14.06 -36.60 -5.51
N LEU A 240 -12.80 -36.52 -5.09
CA LEU A 240 -12.13 -37.62 -4.40
C LEU A 240 -12.85 -38.01 -3.09
N SER A 241 -13.43 -37.02 -2.40
CA SER A 241 -14.22 -37.25 -1.18
C SER A 241 -15.47 -38.08 -1.47
N ASP A 242 -16.21 -37.76 -2.54
CA ASP A 242 -17.41 -38.50 -2.91
C ASP A 242 -17.06 -39.92 -3.38
N ALA A 243 -15.98 -40.07 -4.15
CA ALA A 243 -15.50 -41.39 -4.59
C ALA A 243 -15.09 -42.26 -3.40
N ARG A 244 -14.45 -41.66 -2.39
CA ARG A 244 -14.09 -42.32 -1.14
C ARG A 244 -15.33 -42.77 -0.37
N ILE A 245 -16.28 -41.87 -0.16
CA ILE A 245 -17.54 -42.17 0.55
C ILE A 245 -18.30 -43.30 -0.15
N ALA A 246 -18.44 -43.21 -1.48
CA ALA A 246 -19.17 -44.22 -2.25
C ALA A 246 -18.48 -45.59 -2.20
N PHE A 247 -17.15 -45.63 -2.33
CA PHE A 247 -16.40 -46.86 -2.28
C PHE A 247 -16.36 -47.48 -0.86
N GLU A 248 -16.26 -46.66 0.18
CA GLU A 248 -16.33 -47.13 1.56
C GLU A 248 -17.70 -47.75 1.89
N ALA A 249 -18.79 -47.11 1.48
CA ALA A 249 -20.13 -47.66 1.63
C ALA A 249 -20.29 -48.99 0.89
N THR A 250 -19.71 -49.09 -0.32
CA THR A 250 -19.71 -50.33 -1.12
C THR A 250 -18.96 -51.47 -0.41
N LEU A 251 -17.81 -51.18 0.20
CA LEU A 251 -17.04 -52.14 0.99
C LEU A 251 -17.84 -52.65 2.20
N GLN A 252 -18.46 -51.73 2.95
CA GLN A 252 -19.24 -52.05 4.13
C GLN A 252 -20.45 -52.91 3.81
N ALA A 253 -21.08 -52.67 2.66
CA ALA A 253 -22.21 -53.45 2.17
C ALA A 253 -21.82 -54.82 1.59
N GLY A 254 -20.52 -55.14 1.49
CA GLY A 254 -20.05 -56.36 0.81
C GLY A 254 -20.39 -56.37 -0.69
N ALA A 255 -20.65 -55.20 -1.29
CA ALA A 255 -21.22 -55.08 -2.63
C ALA A 255 -20.16 -54.87 -3.72
N LEU A 256 -18.88 -55.13 -3.43
CA LEU A 256 -17.78 -54.92 -4.38
C LEU A 256 -18.04 -55.63 -5.71
N GLY A 257 -18.59 -56.85 -5.68
CA GLY A 257 -18.95 -57.64 -6.86
C GLY A 257 -19.86 -56.92 -7.87
N SER A 258 -20.65 -55.93 -7.42
CA SER A 258 -21.57 -55.17 -8.26
C SER A 258 -20.94 -54.01 -9.03
N VAL A 259 -19.71 -53.61 -8.68
CA VAL A 259 -19.01 -52.47 -9.29
C VAL A 259 -18.37 -52.90 -10.62
N TYR A 260 -18.53 -52.13 -11.69
CA TYR A 260 -17.87 -52.42 -12.97
C TYR A 260 -16.34 -52.32 -12.87
N LYS A 261 -15.64 -53.19 -13.63
CA LYS A 261 -14.16 -53.26 -13.62
C LYS A 261 -13.51 -51.94 -14.03
N ASP A 262 -14.11 -51.22 -14.97
CA ASP A 262 -13.64 -49.91 -15.43
C ASP A 262 -13.64 -48.86 -14.31
N HIS A 263 -14.67 -48.85 -13.46
CA HIS A 263 -14.72 -47.96 -12.30
C HIS A 263 -13.63 -48.29 -11.29
N LEU A 264 -13.34 -49.58 -11.07
CA LEU A 264 -12.26 -50.01 -10.18
C LEU A 264 -10.89 -49.50 -10.69
N TYR A 265 -10.63 -49.51 -12.00
CA TYR A 265 -9.38 -48.96 -12.54
C TYR A 265 -9.25 -47.45 -12.33
N VAL A 266 -10.36 -46.70 -12.47
CA VAL A 266 -10.33 -45.25 -12.17
C VAL A 266 -10.11 -45.02 -10.68
N LEU A 267 -10.71 -45.84 -9.80
CA LEU A 267 -10.51 -45.76 -8.36
C LEU A 267 -9.08 -46.13 -7.94
N ASP A 268 -8.40 -47.07 -8.61
CA ASP A 268 -6.97 -47.36 -8.37
C ASP A 268 -6.11 -46.13 -8.67
N TYR A 269 -6.41 -45.40 -9.75
CA TYR A 269 -5.74 -44.14 -10.06
C TYR A 269 -6.02 -43.04 -9.01
N TRP A 270 -7.27 -42.95 -8.52
CA TRP A 270 -7.70 -41.91 -7.58
C TRP A 270 -7.27 -42.18 -6.13
N PHE A 271 -7.10 -43.45 -5.77
CA PHE A 271 -6.60 -43.89 -4.47
C PHE A 271 -5.18 -44.42 -4.62
N PRO A 272 -4.14 -43.59 -4.51
CA PRO A 272 -2.77 -44.02 -4.82
C PRO A 272 -2.19 -45.04 -3.83
N SER A 273 -2.73 -45.13 -2.61
CA SER A 273 -2.28 -46.07 -1.58
C SER A 273 -3.29 -46.23 -0.43
N GLY A 274 -3.01 -47.13 0.50
CA GLY A 274 -3.80 -47.34 1.71
C GLY A 274 -4.91 -48.38 1.57
N ARG A 275 -5.79 -48.44 2.58
CA ARG A 275 -6.82 -49.50 2.70
C ARG A 275 -7.75 -49.58 1.50
N LEU A 276 -8.19 -48.44 0.98
CA LEU A 276 -9.11 -48.40 -0.17
C LEU A 276 -8.43 -48.85 -1.45
N ASN A 277 -7.20 -48.40 -1.70
CA ASN A 277 -6.39 -48.90 -2.82
C ASN A 277 -6.20 -50.43 -2.73
N ALA A 278 -5.82 -50.94 -1.56
CA ALA A 278 -5.63 -52.38 -1.36
C ALA A 278 -6.92 -53.17 -1.65
N ALA A 279 -8.08 -52.65 -1.26
CA ALA A 279 -9.36 -53.27 -1.54
C ALA A 279 -9.75 -53.22 -3.03
N VAL A 280 -9.48 -52.10 -3.72
CA VAL A 280 -9.63 -52.00 -5.18
C VAL A 280 -8.75 -53.04 -5.87
N ASN A 281 -7.47 -53.09 -5.51
CA ASN A 281 -6.49 -53.98 -6.13
C ASN A 281 -6.80 -55.46 -5.87
N ALA A 282 -7.22 -55.81 -4.65
CA ALA A 282 -7.66 -57.17 -4.34
C ALA A 282 -8.87 -57.60 -5.19
N GLU A 283 -9.84 -56.71 -5.41
CA GLU A 283 -11.02 -56.99 -6.22
C GLU A 283 -10.69 -57.09 -7.72
N ILE A 284 -9.79 -56.22 -8.22
CA ILE A 284 -9.27 -56.31 -9.60
C ILE A 284 -8.53 -57.63 -9.80
N GLU A 285 -7.64 -58.03 -8.88
CA GLU A 285 -6.93 -59.31 -8.94
C GLU A 285 -7.90 -60.50 -8.91
N ARG A 286 -8.85 -60.50 -7.98
CA ARG A 286 -9.84 -61.58 -7.83
C ARG A 286 -10.61 -61.82 -9.13
N ARG A 287 -10.95 -60.76 -9.85
CA ARG A 287 -11.66 -60.83 -11.14
C ARG A 287 -10.76 -61.11 -12.33
N SER A 288 -9.49 -60.71 -12.27
CA SER A 288 -8.54 -60.92 -13.37
C SER A 288 -8.06 -62.37 -13.43
N ARG A 289 -8.05 -63.09 -12.29
CA ARG A 289 -7.86 -64.55 -12.24
C ARG A 289 -8.96 -65.38 -12.94
N GLY A 290 -10.07 -64.76 -13.36
CA GLY A 290 -11.16 -65.40 -14.10
C GLY A 290 -11.13 -65.17 -15.63
N ASP A 291 -10.35 -64.20 -16.11
CA ASP A 291 -10.35 -63.72 -17.51
C ASP A 291 -8.91 -63.44 -18.01
N ASP A 292 -7.93 -64.24 -17.59
CA ASP A 292 -6.51 -63.88 -17.74
C ASP A 292 -5.94 -64.04 -19.18
N CYS A 293 -6.81 -64.22 -20.17
CA CYS A 293 -6.49 -63.91 -21.57
C CYS A 293 -7.75 -63.62 -22.41
N GLY A 294 -8.37 -62.46 -22.17
CA GLY A 294 -9.19 -61.80 -23.18
C GLY A 294 -8.38 -61.33 -24.40
N ILE A 295 -9.08 -60.78 -25.41
CA ILE A 295 -8.71 -60.60 -26.85
C ILE A 295 -7.33 -60.01 -27.23
N TYR A 296 -6.49 -59.56 -26.28
CA TYR A 296 -5.12 -59.10 -26.53
C TYR A 296 -4.10 -59.91 -25.73
N ASN A 297 -3.41 -60.78 -26.48
CA ASN A 297 -2.28 -61.61 -26.09
C ASN A 297 -1.21 -60.85 -25.25
N CYS A 298 -0.68 -61.53 -24.24
CA CYS A 298 0.10 -61.05 -23.09
C CYS A 298 1.46 -60.40 -23.42
N THR A 299 1.47 -59.21 -24.03
CA THR A 299 2.74 -58.57 -24.45
C THR A 299 3.23 -57.42 -23.56
N ASN A 300 2.47 -56.97 -22.55
CA ASN A 300 2.92 -55.90 -21.64
C ASN A 300 2.71 -56.26 -20.17
N MET A 301 3.81 -56.56 -19.47
CA MET A 301 3.80 -56.65 -18.00
C MET A 301 3.49 -55.29 -17.35
N PRO A 302 2.82 -55.27 -16.18
CA PRO A 302 2.61 -54.06 -15.38
C PRO A 302 3.92 -53.28 -15.13
N GLY A 303 3.87 -51.94 -15.23
CA GLY A 303 5.02 -51.05 -14.98
C GLY A 303 5.93 -50.71 -16.18
N ALA A 304 5.52 -51.04 -17.41
CA ALA A 304 6.28 -50.73 -18.63
C ALA A 304 6.16 -49.26 -19.09
N SER A 305 5.06 -48.57 -18.77
CA SER A 305 4.85 -47.17 -19.14
C SER A 305 5.66 -46.21 -18.26
N SER A 306 5.72 -46.45 -16.95
CA SER A 306 6.48 -45.65 -15.96
C SER A 306 7.98 -45.61 -16.25
N ARG A 307 8.55 -46.69 -16.78
CA ARG A 307 9.96 -46.76 -17.21
C ARG A 307 10.28 -45.90 -18.45
N ARG A 308 9.30 -45.68 -19.34
CA ARG A 308 9.49 -44.81 -20.53
C ARG A 308 9.46 -43.33 -20.17
N TRP A 309 8.65 -42.93 -19.19
CA TRP A 309 8.59 -41.55 -18.70
C TRP A 309 9.89 -41.11 -17.99
N ALA A 310 10.55 -42.00 -17.24
CA ALA A 310 11.81 -41.72 -16.58
C ALA A 310 13.00 -41.51 -17.54
N ALA A 311 12.98 -42.14 -18.73
CA ALA A 311 14.05 -42.04 -19.73
C ALA A 311 14.02 -40.75 -20.57
N GLY A 312 12.93 -39.97 -20.52
CA GLY A 312 12.72 -38.78 -21.35
C GLY A 312 13.03 -37.43 -20.70
N ALA A 313 13.20 -37.36 -19.38
CA ALA A 313 13.22 -36.11 -18.61
C ALA A 313 14.61 -35.44 -18.45
N GLY A 314 15.64 -35.93 -19.13
CA GLY A 314 17.04 -35.52 -18.91
C GLY A 314 17.68 -34.71 -20.05
N ARG A 315 17.11 -33.55 -20.45
CA ARG A 315 17.81 -32.59 -21.33
C ARG A 315 17.52 -31.14 -20.94
N THR A 316 18.34 -30.57 -20.07
CA THR A 316 18.35 -29.12 -19.77
C THR A 316 19.14 -28.35 -20.82
N ALA A 317 18.57 -27.22 -21.25
CA ALA A 317 19.12 -26.32 -22.26
C ALA A 317 20.47 -25.70 -21.84
N ALA A 318 21.38 -25.58 -22.81
CA ALA A 318 22.73 -25.06 -22.66
C ALA A 318 22.74 -23.58 -22.25
N SER A 319 23.38 -23.28 -21.12
CA SER A 319 23.75 -21.92 -20.71
C SER A 319 24.99 -21.45 -21.48
N ARG A 320 24.88 -20.32 -22.18
CA ARG A 320 26.03 -19.61 -22.76
C ARG A 320 26.61 -18.66 -21.71
N SER A 321 27.88 -18.84 -21.37
CA SER A 321 28.66 -17.88 -20.58
C SER A 321 29.41 -16.93 -21.52
N SER A 322 29.21 -15.62 -21.39
CA SER A 322 30.10 -14.62 -21.98
C SER A 322 30.98 -14.00 -20.89
N SER A 323 32.27 -13.96 -21.14
CA SER A 323 33.31 -13.33 -20.32
C SER A 323 33.16 -11.80 -20.32
N SER A 324 33.22 -11.17 -19.15
CA SER A 324 33.26 -9.71 -19.04
C SER A 324 34.70 -9.19 -19.04
N ALA A 325 35.02 -8.29 -19.96
CA ALA A 325 36.15 -7.38 -19.82
C ALA A 325 35.81 -6.29 -18.80
N SER A 326 36.80 -5.91 -18.00
CA SER A 326 36.76 -4.80 -17.06
C SER A 326 36.45 -3.48 -17.76
N SER A 327 35.43 -2.78 -17.32
CA SER A 327 35.26 -1.35 -17.58
C SER A 327 34.61 -0.71 -16.37
N PHE A 328 35.14 0.46 -16.01
CA PHE A 328 34.55 1.36 -15.03
C PHE A 328 33.03 1.44 -15.21
N GLN A 329 32.29 0.97 -14.21
CA GLN A 329 30.83 1.06 -14.18
C GLN A 329 30.50 2.39 -13.50
N PRO A 330 30.05 3.44 -14.21
CA PRO A 330 29.51 4.61 -13.55
C PRO A 330 28.39 4.15 -12.62
N ALA A 331 28.29 4.76 -11.42
CA ALA A 331 27.26 4.41 -10.46
C ALA A 331 25.91 4.38 -11.17
N ARG A 332 25.25 3.22 -11.16
CA ARG A 332 23.96 3.01 -11.83
C ARG A 332 22.97 4.06 -11.29
N MET A 333 22.62 5.03 -12.12
CA MET A 333 21.52 5.93 -11.79
C MET A 333 20.23 5.10 -11.76
N LYS A 334 19.43 5.32 -10.71
CA LYS A 334 18.12 4.68 -10.58
C LYS A 334 17.24 5.14 -11.74
N SER A 335 16.52 4.21 -12.34
CA SER A 335 15.48 4.54 -13.32
C SER A 335 14.32 5.29 -12.64
N ALA A 336 13.53 6.04 -13.41
CA ALA A 336 12.35 6.71 -12.91
C ALA A 336 11.37 5.74 -12.21
N ALA A 337 11.26 4.50 -12.72
CA ALA A 337 10.44 3.46 -12.10
C ALA A 337 10.98 3.00 -10.73
N GLU A 338 12.30 2.92 -10.58
CA GLU A 338 12.93 2.58 -9.30
C GLU A 338 12.76 3.70 -8.28
N ILE A 339 12.95 4.95 -8.68
CA ILE A 339 12.73 6.13 -7.84
C ILE A 339 11.26 6.18 -7.40
N SER A 340 10.31 6.04 -8.33
CA SER A 340 8.89 6.03 -8.03
C SER A 340 8.50 4.91 -7.06
N ARG A 341 9.06 3.71 -7.25
CA ARG A 341 8.84 2.57 -6.34
C ARG A 341 9.41 2.83 -4.95
N GLU A 342 10.61 3.40 -4.85
CA GLU A 342 11.24 3.74 -3.58
C GLU A 342 10.45 4.82 -2.83
N THR A 343 10.04 5.89 -3.51
CA THR A 343 9.17 6.93 -2.95
C THR A 343 7.84 6.33 -2.47
N ARG A 344 7.21 5.47 -3.29
CA ARG A 344 5.99 4.75 -2.90
C ARG A 344 6.22 3.89 -1.66
N ASN A 345 7.35 3.19 -1.57
CA ASN A 345 7.69 2.37 -0.41
C ASN A 345 7.90 3.22 0.85
N ARG A 346 8.54 4.40 0.74
CA ARG A 346 8.68 5.34 1.86
C ARG A 346 7.31 5.81 2.36
N TYR A 347 6.41 6.19 1.45
CA TYR A 347 5.02 6.52 1.81
C TYR A 347 4.26 5.34 2.40
N ARG A 348 4.44 4.13 1.85
CA ARG A 348 3.83 2.91 2.39
C ARG A 348 4.28 2.68 3.82
N THR A 349 5.59 2.68 4.07
CA THR A 349 6.15 2.49 5.41
C THR A 349 5.60 3.53 6.37
N ALA A 350 5.68 4.83 6.02
CA ALA A 350 5.17 5.90 6.86
C ALA A 350 3.67 5.72 7.17
N HIS A 351 2.85 5.50 6.14
CA HIS A 351 1.41 5.30 6.30
C HIS A 351 1.08 4.08 7.16
N CYS A 352 1.87 3.01 7.07
CA CYS A 352 1.68 1.77 7.84
C CYS A 352 2.16 1.86 9.30
N THR A 353 3.10 2.77 9.61
CA THR A 353 3.65 2.97 10.96
C THR A 353 3.01 4.13 11.71
N MET A 354 2.30 5.03 11.03
CA MET A 354 1.53 6.09 11.67
C MET A 354 0.43 5.53 12.58
N ASN A 355 0.26 6.13 13.76
CA ASN A 355 -0.83 5.80 14.67
C ASN A 355 -2.19 6.09 13.98
N ASN A 356 -3.18 5.21 14.17
CA ASN A 356 -4.55 5.28 13.62
C ASN A 356 -4.76 4.91 12.14
N ASN A 357 -3.92 4.04 11.54
CA ASN A 357 -4.23 3.47 10.22
C ASN A 357 -5.14 2.23 10.31
N ALA A 358 -6.43 2.38 9.99
CA ALA A 358 -7.40 1.29 9.92
C ALA A 358 -7.10 0.25 8.83
N ASN A 359 -6.31 0.62 7.81
CA ASN A 359 -5.94 -0.20 6.66
C ASN A 359 -4.57 -0.86 6.80
N ARG A 360 -4.04 -0.99 8.02
CA ARG A 360 -2.72 -1.61 8.27
C ARG A 360 -2.61 -3.05 7.72
N TYR A 361 -3.72 -3.75 7.49
CA TYR A 361 -3.72 -5.07 6.86
C TYR A 361 -3.28 -5.06 5.38
N LEU A 362 -3.39 -3.93 4.67
CA LEU A 362 -2.86 -3.77 3.32
C LEU A 362 -1.33 -3.62 3.30
N CYS A 363 -0.69 -3.49 4.47
CA CYS A 363 0.74 -3.26 4.60
C CYS A 363 1.59 -4.53 4.54
N ASN A 364 0.98 -5.72 4.60
CA ASN A 364 1.66 -7.03 4.62
C ASN A 364 1.63 -7.73 3.26
#